data_AF-A0AAV4A3Q9-F1
#
_entry.id   AF-A0AAV4A3Q9-F1
#
_cell.length_a   1.000
_cell.length_b   1.000
_cell.length_c   1.000
_cell.angle_alpha   90.00
_cell.angle_beta   90.00
_cell.angle_gamma   90.00
#
_symmetry.space_group_name_H-M   'P 1'
#
loop_
_entity.id
_entity.type
_entity.pdbx_description
1 polymer ?
#
loop_
_entity_poly.entity_id
_entity_poly.type
_entity_poly.pdbx_seq_one_letter_code
_entity_poly.pdbx_strand_id
1 'polypeptide(L)' 'MSVGYIVGGVSLLAFGSYVVASIVLFKFPHLIHKRKEPKFRAVHISHRGGAADKIENTMEAFQ' A
#
# COMPACT_ATOMS: atom_id res chain seq x y z
N MET A 1 -22.52 -32.36 8.80
CA MET A 1 -22.11 -31.23 7.94
C MET A 1 -21.13 -31.78 6.92
N SER A 2 -21.37 -31.63 5.61
CA SER A 2 -20.43 -32.15 4.60
C SER A 2 -19.11 -31.35 4.65
N VAL A 3 -18.00 -32.03 4.39
CA VAL A 3 -16.66 -31.41 4.37
C VAL A 3 -16.61 -30.20 3.42
N GLY A 4 -17.36 -30.26 2.30
CA GLY A 4 -17.45 -29.16 1.35
C GLY A 4 -18.01 -27.86 1.95
N TYR A 5 -19.02 -27.94 2.83
CA TYR A 5 -19.56 -26.75 3.49
C TYR A 5 -18.56 -26.13 4.48
N ILE A 6 -17.79 -26.96 5.18
CA ILE A 6 -16.77 -26.49 6.11
C ILE A 6 -15.65 -25.79 5.34
N VAL A 7 -15.14 -26.42 4.27
CA VAL A 7 -14.10 -25.84 3.42
C VAL A 7 -14.58 -24.51 2.80
N GLY A 8 -15.78 -24.49 2.21
CA GLY A 8 -16.33 -23.28 1.61
C GLY A 8 -16.53 -22.15 2.61
N GLY A 9 -17.03 -22.45 3.81
CA GLY A 9 -17.21 -21.46 4.87
C GLY A 9 -15.88 -20.86 5.36
N VAL A 10 -14.86 -21.69 5.56
CA VAL A 10 -13.52 -21.23 5.96
C VAL A 10 -12.88 -20.38 4.86
N SER A 11 -12.97 -20.79 3.60
CA SER A 11 -12.44 -20.02 2.47
C SER A 11 -13.10 -18.64 2.36
N LEU A 12 -14.42 -18.55 2.54
CA LEU A 12 -15.15 -17.28 2.51
C LEU A 12 -14.70 -16.35 3.64
N LEU A 13 -14.57 -16.86 4.86
CA LEU A 13 -14.11 -16.08 6.01
C LEU A 13 -12.67 -15.60 5.82
N ALA A 14 -11.77 -16.48 5.35
CA ALA A 14 -10.38 -16.13 5.11
C ALA A 14 -10.27 -15.01 4.06
N PHE A 15 -10.91 -15.18 2.90
CA PHE A 15 -10.89 -14.17 1.84
C PHE A 15 -11.57 -12.87 2.27
N GLY A 16 -12.74 -12.95 2.91
CA GLY A 16 -13.46 -11.79 3.41
C GLY A 16 -12.63 -11.00 4.42
N SER A 17 -12.03 -11.68 5.38
CA SER A 17 -11.15 -11.06 6.38
C SER A 17 -9.92 -10.41 5.74
N TYR A 18 -9.33 -11.05 4.73
CA TYR A 18 -8.21 -10.50 3.97
C TYR A 18 -8.61 -9.19 3.27
N VAL A 19 -9.70 -9.18 2.52
CA VAL A 19 -10.19 -7.98 1.81
C VAL A 19 -10.50 -6.86 2.80
N VAL A 20 -11.20 -7.15 3.89
CA VAL A 20 -11.53 -6.16 4.92
C VAL A 20 -10.25 -5.60 5.55
N ALA A 21 -9.30 -6.45 5.93
CA ALA A 21 -8.03 -6.01 6.48
C ALA A 21 -7.24 -5.15 5.49
N SER A 22 -7.21 -5.51 4.20
CA SER A 22 -6.56 -4.71 3.16
C SER A 22 -7.18 -3.32 3.04
N ILE A 23 -8.51 -3.22 3.02
CA ILE A 23 -9.21 -1.92 2.94
C ILE A 23 -8.93 -1.08 4.18
N VAL A 24 -9.01 -1.68 5.38
CA VAL A 24 -8.75 -1.00 6.64
C VAL A 24 -7.31 -0.48 6.69
N LEU A 25 -6.33 -1.31 6.35
CA LEU A 25 -4.92 -0.92 6.38
C LEU A 25 -4.55 0.06 5.26
N PHE A 26 -5.24 0.02 4.11
CA PHE A 26 -5.09 1.02 3.07
C PHE A 26 -5.62 2.39 3.52
N LYS A 27 -6.78 2.43 4.19
CA LYS A 27 -7.39 3.68 4.67
C LYS A 27 -6.71 4.23 5.91
N PHE A 28 -6.25 3.34 6.79
CA PHE A 28 -5.63 3.65 8.08
C PHE A 28 -4.24 2.99 8.18
N PRO A 29 -3.28 3.38 7.32
CA PRO A 29 -1.96 2.75 7.30
C PRO A 29 -1.22 2.90 8.63
N HIS A 30 -1.57 3.92 9.41
CA HIS A 30 -0.98 4.21 10.72
C HIS A 30 -1.35 3.24 11.83
N LEU A 31 -2.30 2.33 11.60
CA LEU A 31 -2.58 1.23 12.54
C LEU A 31 -1.38 0.30 12.69
N ILE A 32 -0.58 0.12 11.63
CA ILE A 32 0.61 -0.74 11.64
C ILE A 32 1.90 -0.01 11.24
N HIS A 33 1.82 1.09 10.50
CA HIS A 33 2.98 1.87 10.06
C HIS A 33 3.12 3.17 10.85
N LYS A 34 4.24 3.32 11.56
CA LYS A 34 4.59 4.63 12.13
C LYS A 34 4.74 5.66 11.01
N ARG A 35 4.24 6.88 11.26
CA ARG A 35 4.48 8.00 10.34
C ARG A 35 5.98 8.25 10.27
N LYS A 36 6.51 8.43 9.05
CA LYS A 36 7.93 8.80 8.87
C LYS A 36 8.16 10.20 9.44
N GLU A 37 9.16 10.34 10.30
CA GLU A 37 9.61 11.61 10.87
C GLU A 37 10.95 12.01 10.24
N PRO A 38 10.95 12.71 9.10
CA PRO A 38 12.20 13.10 8.46
C PRO A 38 12.91 14.18 9.29
N LYS A 39 14.24 14.10 9.39
CA LYS A 39 15.08 15.08 10.11
C LYS A 39 15.09 16.47 9.47
N PHE A 40 14.60 16.60 8.24
CA PHE A 40 14.51 17.83 7.49
C PHE A 40 13.20 17.86 6.69
N ARG A 41 12.74 19.08 6.37
CA ARG A 41 11.59 19.26 5.47
C ARG A 41 12.07 19.03 4.04
N ALA A 42 11.66 17.92 3.44
CA ALA A 42 11.88 17.71 2.01
C ALA A 42 11.03 18.71 1.21
N VAL A 43 11.67 19.48 0.32
CA VAL A 43 10.99 20.42 -0.59
C VAL A 43 10.29 19.67 -1.72
N HIS A 44 10.92 18.59 -2.19
CA HIS A 44 10.41 17.75 -3.28
C HIS A 44 10.73 16.28 -2.93
N ILE A 45 9.70 15.42 -2.94
CA ILE A 45 9.87 13.97 -2.92
C ILE A 45 9.13 13.43 -4.14
N SER A 46 9.87 12.86 -5.08
CA SER A 46 9.32 12.30 -6.30
C SER A 46 10.04 11.02 -6.67
N HIS A 47 9.31 10.09 -7.26
CA HIS A 47 9.89 8.85 -7.73
C HIS A 47 10.71 9.13 -9.00
N ARG A 48 11.99 8.76 -8.99
CA ARG A 48 12.91 8.95 -10.14
C ARG A 48 13.01 10.39 -10.66
N GLY A 49 12.95 11.36 -9.73
CA GLY A 49 12.94 12.79 -10.06
C GLY A 49 11.55 13.37 -10.33
N GLY A 50 10.52 12.54 -10.44
CA GLY A 50 9.21 12.99 -10.94
C GLY A 50 9.08 12.82 -12.44
N ALA A 51 9.83 11.85 -12.98
CA ALA A 51 10.05 11.67 -14.40
C ALA A 51 8.77 11.68 -15.23
N ALA A 52 7.69 11.05 -14.77
CA ALA A 52 6.51 10.80 -15.61
C ALA A 52 6.96 10.24 -16.97
N ASP A 53 6.83 11.02 -18.04
CA ASP A 53 7.25 10.66 -19.40
C ASP A 53 8.72 11.04 -19.74
N LYS A 54 9.40 11.80 -18.89
CA LYS A 54 10.82 12.19 -19.03
C LYS A 54 11.74 11.01 -18.69
N ILE A 55 13.02 11.11 -19.09
CA ILE A 55 14.03 10.10 -18.76
C ILE A 55 14.31 10.13 -17.25
N GLU A 56 14.17 8.99 -16.59
CA GLU A 56 14.37 8.84 -15.16
C GLU A 56 15.78 9.19 -14.67
N ASN A 57 15.86 9.70 -13.44
CA ASN A 57 17.13 10.03 -12.77
C ASN A 57 17.98 11.07 -13.52
N THR A 58 17.34 11.94 -14.30
CA THR A 58 17.99 13.06 -14.98
C THR A 58 17.67 14.39 -14.30
N MET A 59 18.47 15.42 -14.58
CA MET A 59 18.15 16.79 -14.17
C MET A 59 16.86 17.29 -14.80
N GLU A 60 16.53 16.83 -16.01
CA GLU A 60 15.28 17.16 -16.68
C GLU A 60 14.07 16.61 -15.90
N ALA A 61 14.15 15.37 -15.39
CA ALA A 61 13.09 14.79 -14.57
C ALA A 61 12.88 15.55 -13.25
N PHE A 62 13.97 16.04 -12.63
CA PHE A 62 13.94 16.70 -11.33
C PHE A 62 13.49 18.18 -11.36
N GLN A 63 13.63 18.83 -12.52
CA GLN A 63 13.15 20.19 -12.80
C GLN A 63 11.63 20.22 -12.98
#